data_AF-A0AAC9IY44-F1
#
_entry.id   AF-A0AAC9IY44-F1
#
_cell.length_a   1.000
_cell.length_b   1.000
_cell.length_c   1.000
_cell.angle_alpha   90.00
_cell.angle_beta   90.00
_cell.angle_gamma   90.00
#
_symmetry.space_group_name_H-M   'P 1'
#
loop_
_entity.id
_entity.type
_entity.pdbx_description
1 polymer ?
#
loop_
_entity_poly.entity_id
_entity_poly.type
_entity_poly.pdbx_seq_one_letter_code
_entity_poly.pdbx_strand_id
1 'polypeptide(L)'
;MTIIKRIKDAVNGKAPLSAKRSGKWPSVRKHFLAINPACAVCGGFKKIEVHHKNPFHLHPELELDSSNLITLCEEDTNGVNCHLLFGHLGNFKSLNKTVVKDAATWNKKIQTRPIISKESI
;
A
#
# COMPACT_ATOMS: atom_id res chain seq x y z
N MET A 1 15.66 -5.38 -8.06
CA MET A 1 14.97 -6.47 -7.32
C MET A 1 15.66 -7.78 -7.63
N THR A 2 15.92 -8.62 -6.63
CA THR A 2 16.52 -9.95 -6.85
C THR A 2 15.46 -10.94 -7.34
N ILE A 3 15.89 -12.00 -8.03
CA ILE A 3 15.00 -13.09 -8.50
C ILE A 3 14.26 -13.74 -7.31
N ILE A 4 14.97 -13.94 -6.19
CA ILE A 4 14.40 -14.52 -4.96
C ILE A 4 13.21 -13.69 -4.45
N LYS A 5 13.30 -12.35 -4.47
CA LYS A 5 12.20 -11.48 -4.05
C LYS A 5 10.99 -11.64 -4.96
N ARG A 6 11.19 -11.69 -6.28
CA ARG A 6 10.07 -11.86 -7.24
C ARG A 6 9.34 -13.19 -7.06
N ILE A 7 10.08 -14.26 -6.75
CA ILE A 7 9.49 -15.58 -6.47
C ILE A 7 8.64 -15.52 -5.19
N LYS A 8 9.18 -14.95 -4.10
CA LYS A 8 8.43 -14.78 -2.85
C LYS A 8 7.16 -13.95 -3.06
N ASP A 9 7.26 -12.83 -3.79
CA ASP A 9 6.11 -11.97 -4.09
C ASP A 9 5.03 -12.74 -4.86
N ALA A 10 5.41 -13.53 -5.86
CA ALA A 10 4.46 -14.34 -6.63
C ALA A 10 3.80 -15.46 -5.79
N VAL A 11 4.56 -16.15 -4.95
CA VAL A 11 4.03 -17.18 -4.03
C VAL A 11 3.03 -16.57 -3.05
N ASN A 12 3.31 -15.36 -2.56
CA ASN A 12 2.42 -14.63 -1.67
C ASN A 12 1.19 -14.04 -2.38
N GLY A 13 1.02 -14.28 -3.70
CA GLY A 13 -0.13 -13.83 -4.46
C GLY A 13 -0.07 -12.37 -4.90
N LYS A 14 1.10 -11.72 -4.83
CA LYS A 14 1.32 -10.41 -5.48
C LYS A 14 1.45 -10.61 -7.01
N ALA A 15 1.98 -9.62 -7.71
CA ALA A 15 2.11 -9.68 -9.17
C ALA A 15 2.84 -10.94 -9.66
N PRO A 16 2.40 -11.57 -10.76
CA PRO A 16 2.97 -12.81 -11.26
C PRO A 16 4.41 -12.61 -11.74
N LEU A 17 5.20 -13.68 -11.74
CA LEU A 17 6.60 -13.66 -12.18
C LEU A 17 6.78 -13.15 -13.62
N SER A 18 5.81 -13.41 -14.50
CA SER A 18 5.81 -12.98 -15.90
C SER A 18 5.49 -11.49 -16.09
N ALA A 19 4.90 -10.82 -15.09
CA ALA A 19 4.54 -9.42 -15.22
C ALA A 19 5.80 -8.55 -15.34
N LYS A 20 5.89 -7.79 -16.42
CA LYS A 20 6.93 -6.79 -16.66
C LYS A 20 6.39 -5.42 -16.27
N ARG A 21 7.15 -4.72 -15.43
CA ARG A 21 6.95 -3.30 -15.14
C ARG A 21 7.65 -2.44 -16.18
N SER A 22 7.15 -1.24 -16.41
CA SER A 22 7.83 -0.20 -17.17
C SER A 22 9.19 0.12 -16.54
N GLY A 23 10.21 0.32 -17.38
CA GLY A 23 11.53 0.78 -16.93
C GLY A 23 11.49 2.15 -16.24
N LYS A 24 10.42 2.92 -16.42
CA LYS A 24 10.19 4.22 -15.78
C LYS A 24 9.62 4.12 -14.35
N TRP A 25 9.14 2.94 -13.94
CA TRP A 25 8.53 2.73 -12.63
C TRP A 25 9.41 3.20 -11.44
N PRO A 26 10.73 2.91 -11.40
CA PRO A 26 11.57 3.37 -10.28
C PRO A 26 11.58 4.89 -10.11
N SER A 27 11.55 5.64 -11.22
CA SER A 27 11.52 7.11 -11.19
C SER A 27 10.19 7.64 -10.66
N VAL A 28 9.07 7.10 -11.18
CA VAL A 28 7.72 7.49 -10.71
C VAL A 28 7.55 7.16 -9.23
N ARG A 29 7.96 5.95 -8.80
CA ARG A 29 7.93 5.54 -7.39
C ARG A 29 8.72 6.51 -6.51
N LYS A 30 9.95 6.88 -6.91
CA LYS A 30 10.79 7.81 -6.15
C LYS A 30 10.13 9.18 -6.00
N HIS A 31 9.63 9.74 -7.09
CA HIS A 31 8.96 11.05 -7.08
C HIS A 31 7.67 11.03 -6.26
N PHE A 32 6.84 9.99 -6.43
CA PHE A 32 5.59 9.85 -5.69
C PHE A 32 5.81 9.80 -4.17
N LEU A 33 6.81 9.04 -3.70
CA LEU A 33 7.15 8.94 -2.27
C LEU A 33 7.79 10.20 -1.70
N ALA A 34 8.42 11.05 -2.52
CA ALA A 34 8.92 12.34 -2.06
C ALA A 34 7.77 13.29 -1.66
N ILE A 35 6.64 13.19 -2.37
CA ILE A 35 5.44 14.03 -2.15
C ILE A 35 4.47 13.36 -1.15
N ASN A 36 4.41 12.02 -1.15
CA ASN A 36 3.52 11.22 -0.32
C ASN A 36 4.31 10.24 0.57
N PRO A 37 5.11 10.75 1.54
CA PRO A 37 6.10 9.93 2.26
C PRO A 37 5.49 9.00 3.33
N ALA A 38 4.27 9.29 3.79
CA ALA A 38 3.62 8.57 4.88
C ALA A 38 2.56 7.59 4.37
N CYS A 39 2.35 6.50 5.12
CA CYS A 39 1.24 5.59 4.91
C CYS A 39 -0.10 6.34 5.03
N ALA A 40 -0.93 6.27 4.00
CA ALA A 40 -2.22 6.95 3.95
C ALA A 40 -3.22 6.44 5.00
N VAL A 41 -3.00 5.26 5.57
CA VAL A 41 -3.82 4.68 6.65
C VAL A 41 -3.28 5.11 8.01
N CYS A 42 -2.08 4.68 8.39
CA CYS A 42 -1.59 4.83 9.76
C CYS A 42 -0.70 6.06 9.99
N GLY A 43 -0.27 6.76 8.94
CA GLY A 43 0.66 7.89 9.03
C GLY A 43 2.13 7.51 9.26
N GLY A 44 2.47 6.22 9.33
CA GLY A 44 3.84 5.75 9.51
C GLY A 44 4.74 6.00 8.29
N PHE A 45 6.07 5.97 8.51
CA PHE A 45 7.10 6.26 7.49
C PHE A 45 8.05 5.08 7.19
N LYS A 46 7.84 3.93 7.85
CA LYS A 46 8.69 2.75 7.68
C LYS A 46 8.03 1.72 6.77
N LYS A 47 8.86 0.90 6.11
CA LYS A 47 8.45 -0.15 5.15
C LYS A 47 7.38 0.34 4.16
N ILE A 48 7.61 1.54 3.61
CA ILE A 48 6.67 2.20 2.73
C ILE A 48 6.74 1.64 1.31
N GLU A 49 5.58 1.35 0.76
CA GLU A 49 5.40 0.93 -0.62
C GLU A 49 4.40 1.82 -1.35
N VAL A 50 4.56 1.90 -2.67
CA VAL A 50 3.58 2.54 -3.55
C VAL A 50 2.65 1.44 -4.05
N HIS A 51 1.42 1.48 -3.54
CA HIS A 51 0.35 0.57 -3.92
C HIS A 51 -0.38 1.10 -5.16
N HIS A 52 -0.61 0.21 -6.10
CA HIS A 52 -1.42 0.45 -7.30
C HIS A 52 -2.90 0.19 -6.98
N LYS A 53 -3.77 1.20 -7.09
CA LYS A 53 -5.23 1.05 -6.89
C LYS A 53 -5.82 0.06 -7.91
N ASN A 54 -5.39 0.19 -9.16
CA ASN A 54 -5.59 -0.78 -10.23
C ASN A 54 -4.25 -1.46 -10.56
N PRO A 55 -4.11 -2.79 -10.42
CA PRO A 55 -2.83 -3.47 -10.56
C PRO A 55 -2.23 -3.34 -11.97
N PHE A 56 -0.95 -3.00 -12.05
CA PHE A 56 -0.24 -2.79 -13.33
C PHE A 56 -0.23 -3.99 -14.30
N HIS A 57 -0.39 -5.22 -13.78
CA HIS A 57 -0.42 -6.43 -14.62
C HIS A 57 -1.78 -6.67 -15.28
N LEU A 58 -2.84 -5.99 -14.82
CA LEU A 58 -4.16 -5.95 -15.43
C LEU A 58 -4.39 -4.63 -16.18
N HIS A 59 -3.80 -3.54 -15.68
CA HIS A 59 -3.92 -2.18 -16.18
C HIS A 59 -2.54 -1.52 -16.39
N PRO A 60 -1.73 -2.02 -17.34
CA PRO A 60 -0.39 -1.48 -17.59
C PRO A 60 -0.40 0.00 -18.02
N GLU A 61 -1.47 0.46 -18.66
CA GLU A 61 -1.69 1.86 -19.04
C GLU A 61 -1.76 2.81 -17.83
N LEU A 62 -2.15 2.29 -16.65
CA LEU A 62 -2.25 3.04 -15.40
C LEU A 62 -1.01 2.87 -14.50
N GLU A 63 0.02 2.13 -14.92
CA GLU A 63 1.17 1.82 -14.06
C GLU A 63 1.89 3.09 -13.57
N LEU A 64 2.04 4.07 -14.46
CA LEU A 64 2.80 5.29 -14.24
C LEU A 64 1.91 6.49 -13.89
N ASP A 65 0.60 6.32 -13.90
CA ASP A 65 -0.33 7.40 -13.54
C ASP A 65 -0.37 7.55 -12.02
N SER A 66 0.09 8.72 -11.54
CA SER A 66 0.05 9.08 -10.12
C SER A 66 -1.35 9.02 -9.50
N SER A 67 -2.41 9.22 -10.30
CA SER A 67 -3.80 9.12 -9.84
C SER A 67 -4.17 7.69 -9.44
N ASN A 68 -3.46 6.69 -9.98
CA ASN A 68 -3.62 5.27 -9.68
C ASN A 68 -2.76 4.79 -8.49
N LEU A 69 -2.05 5.69 -7.80
CA LEU A 69 -1.11 5.34 -6.74
C LEU A 69 -1.60 5.81 -5.36
N ILE A 70 -1.20 5.08 -4.32
CA ILE A 70 -1.37 5.46 -2.91
C ILE A 70 -0.21 4.88 -2.09
N THR A 71 0.25 5.62 -1.09
CA THR A 71 1.32 5.17 -0.20
C THR A 71 0.75 4.32 0.93
N LEU A 72 1.20 3.07 1.07
CA LEU A 72 0.80 2.16 2.15
C LEU A 72 2.06 1.51 2.75
N CYS A 73 2.04 1.23 4.06
CA CYS A 73 3.13 0.50 4.70
C CYS A 73 2.88 -1.02 4.71
N GLU A 74 3.97 -1.78 4.65
CA GLU A 74 4.03 -3.20 5.04
C GLU A 74 4.62 -3.34 6.46
N GLU A 75 4.38 -2.35 7.31
CA GLU A 75 4.72 -2.37 8.73
C GLU A 75 3.50 -2.78 9.54
N ASP A 76 3.69 -3.55 10.62
CA ASP A 76 2.63 -3.97 11.54
C ASP A 76 2.32 -2.89 12.60
N THR A 77 2.39 -1.61 12.21
CA THR A 77 2.03 -0.48 13.07
C THR A 77 0.55 -0.59 13.45
N ASN A 78 0.22 -0.41 14.73
CA ASN A 78 -1.13 -0.66 15.25
C ASN A 78 -1.63 -2.11 15.01
N GLY A 79 -0.71 -3.07 14.83
CA GLY A 79 -1.02 -4.50 14.72
C GLY A 79 -1.45 -4.97 13.33
N VAL A 80 -1.33 -4.14 12.28
CA VAL A 80 -1.79 -4.50 10.93
C VAL A 80 -0.81 -4.07 9.83
N ASN A 81 -0.57 -4.96 8.87
CA ASN A 81 0.05 -4.61 7.60
C ASN A 81 -0.98 -3.83 6.74
N CYS A 82 -0.79 -2.51 6.64
CA CYS A 82 -1.78 -1.64 5.98
C CYS A 82 -1.93 -1.93 4.48
N HIS A 83 -0.84 -2.28 3.79
CA HIS A 83 -0.86 -2.62 2.37
C HIS A 83 -1.71 -3.88 2.12
N LEU A 84 -1.52 -4.92 2.92
CA LEU A 84 -2.29 -6.16 2.81
C LEU A 84 -3.76 -5.96 3.20
N LEU A 85 -4.03 -5.38 4.37
CA LEU A 85 -5.39 -5.27 4.87
C LEU A 85 -6.22 -4.23 4.09
N PHE A 86 -5.69 -3.03 3.85
CA PHE A 86 -6.47 -1.95 3.23
C PHE A 86 -6.32 -1.89 1.72
N GLY A 87 -5.14 -2.20 1.17
CA GLY A 87 -4.94 -2.26 -0.29
C GLY A 87 -5.54 -3.52 -0.92
N HIS A 88 -5.46 -4.63 -0.20
CA HIS A 88 -5.78 -5.96 -0.72
C HIS A 88 -6.83 -6.73 0.10
N LEU A 89 -7.53 -6.09 1.05
CA LEU A 89 -8.59 -6.73 1.86
C LEU A 89 -8.15 -8.04 2.54
N GLY A 90 -6.89 -8.10 2.98
CA GLY A 90 -6.32 -9.27 3.65
C GLY A 90 -5.79 -10.37 2.72
N ASN A 91 -5.90 -10.21 1.41
CA ASN A 91 -5.44 -11.20 0.43
C ASN A 91 -4.83 -10.51 -0.80
N PHE A 92 -3.52 -10.65 -1.05
CA PHE A 92 -2.84 -10.00 -2.18
C PHE A 92 -3.43 -10.30 -3.57
N LYS A 93 -4.23 -11.37 -3.70
CA LYS A 93 -4.99 -11.70 -4.92
C LYS A 93 -6.28 -10.89 -5.10
N SER A 94 -6.68 -10.10 -4.10
CA SER A 94 -7.83 -9.20 -4.11
C SER A 94 -7.39 -7.75 -4.31
N LEU A 95 -8.34 -6.88 -4.62
CA LEU A 95 -8.13 -5.44 -4.76
C LEU A 95 -9.22 -4.67 -4.03
N ASN A 96 -8.84 -3.59 -3.34
CA ASN A 96 -9.79 -2.68 -2.73
C ASN A 96 -10.11 -1.49 -3.67
N LYS A 97 -11.27 -1.55 -4.34
CA LYS A 97 -11.74 -0.46 -5.23
C LYS A 97 -11.94 0.88 -4.51
N THR A 98 -12.15 0.85 -3.20
CA THR A 98 -12.39 2.03 -2.35
C THR A 98 -11.19 2.37 -1.47
N VAL A 99 -9.99 1.86 -1.76
CA VAL A 99 -8.79 2.00 -0.91
C VAL A 99 -8.52 3.43 -0.45
N VAL A 100 -8.75 4.45 -1.29
CA VAL A 100 -8.56 5.86 -0.93
C VAL A 100 -9.54 6.29 0.17
N LYS A 101 -10.82 5.96 -0.01
CA LYS A 101 -11.88 6.30 0.95
C LYS A 101 -11.68 5.56 2.27
N ASP A 102 -11.31 4.28 2.20
CA ASP A 102 -11.08 3.46 3.39
C ASP A 102 -9.85 3.91 4.16
N ALA A 103 -8.75 4.24 3.45
CA ALA A 103 -7.55 4.79 4.06
C ALA A 103 -7.84 6.09 4.80
N ALA A 104 -8.54 7.04 4.17
CA ALA A 104 -8.93 8.30 4.82
C ALA A 104 -9.83 8.07 6.05
N THR A 105 -10.80 7.17 5.94
CA THR A 105 -11.71 6.82 7.04
C THR A 105 -10.95 6.26 8.24
N TRP A 106 -10.04 5.31 8.00
CA TRP A 106 -9.25 4.67 9.06
C TRP A 106 -8.18 5.57 9.62
N ASN A 107 -7.55 6.40 8.78
CA ASN A 107 -6.62 7.42 9.24
C ASN A 107 -7.28 8.34 10.26
N LYS A 108 -8.47 8.87 9.94
CA LYS A 108 -9.24 9.70 10.86
C LYS A 108 -9.52 8.96 12.17
N LYS A 109 -10.02 7.73 12.11
CA LYS A 109 -10.28 6.91 13.31
C LYS A 109 -9.02 6.71 14.17
N ILE A 110 -7.87 6.45 13.56
CA ILE A 110 -6.60 6.24 14.27
C ILE A 110 -6.11 7.53 14.92
N GLN A 111 -6.25 8.67 14.24
CA GLN A 111 -5.83 9.97 14.73
C GLN A 111 -6.71 10.48 15.87
N THR A 112 -8.02 10.17 15.84
CA THR A 112 -8.99 10.67 16.82
C THR A 112 -9.46 9.61 17.81
N ARG A 113 -8.77 8.46 17.91
CA ARG A 113 -9.22 7.37 18.82
C ARG A 113 -9.13 7.83 20.28
N PRO A 114 -10.13 7.50 21.10
CA PRO A 114 -10.06 7.76 22.53
C PRO A 114 -8.92 6.93 23.15
N ILE A 115 -8.15 7.56 24.03
CA ILE A 115 -7.14 6.88 24.85
C ILE A 115 -7.78 6.67 26.21
N ILE A 116 -8.03 5.41 26.56
CA ILE A 116 -8.50 5.06 27.91
C ILE A 116 -7.27 5.14 28.82
N SER A 117 -7.21 6.15 29.68
CA SER A 117 -6.25 6.18 30.78
C SER A 117 -6.82 5.38 31.96
N LYS A 118 -5.95 5.00 32.90
CA LYS A 118 -6.37 4.31 34.13
C LYS A 118 -7.36 5.12 34.98
N GLU A 119 -7.48 6.44 34.76
CA GLU A 119 -8.47 7.28 35.44
C GLU A 119 -9.85 7.31 34.76
N SER A 120 -10.02 6.61 33.63
CA SER A 120 -11.24 6.66 32.80
C SER A 120 -12.18 5.45 32.98
N ILE A 121 -11.92 4.58 33.97
CA ILE A 121 -12.74 3.42 34.34
C ILE A 121 -13.05 3.48 35.84
#